data_AF-A0A952WV82-F1
#
_entry.id   AF-A0A952WV82-F1
#
_cell.length_a   1.000
_cell.length_b   1.000
_cell.length_c   1.000
_cell.angle_alpha   90.00
_cell.angle_beta   90.00
_cell.angle_gamma   90.00
#
_symmetry.space_group_name_H-M   'P 1'
#
loop_
_entity.id
_entity.type
_entity.pdbx_description
1 polymer ?
#
loop_
_entity_poly.entity_id
_entity_poly.type
_entity_poly.pdbx_seq_one_letter_code
_entity_poly.pdbx_strand_id
1 'polypeptide(L)'
;MIGRKLTSTLVLAASIGACAFAASPALAQRGVTVGTRMGPGGMDFAAPVNKADLKRYVALLALDEDQTMVAEELLAAMQTEHDVLAKQARKDSERIINEFRDSQDPSVFGEEMPKVMETYQAGSASLQARYFDDLKALLTPQQTERWPKVERMHRRTRSLPAGMLSGESVDLVSIVSELEIGTAPDDLAAVLDRYEAELDRELVERDRVRTERMQGMQGMRGGRMNFDLERMRTDLAEMRKAGLKVCEVNKRYARLIEGTLPSDKQRAFADRVKKDSFPRIYRDTHTAKCLAAAAAYKDLSAEQASAIAELRERYQREAASINDRWAQAQEATEADGGGDPFAMFMGGGEDGPVADARKAKRDLDRTTRDKLLALLSEEQKERLPEREDDGPGMMFRMGG
;
A
#
# COMPACT_ATOMS: atom_id res chain seq x y z
N MET A 1 23.82 -65.91 31.52
CA MET A 1 24.55 -65.80 30.23
C MET A 1 23.97 -64.58 29.52
N ILE A 2 24.65 -63.43 29.61
CA ILE A 2 25.48 -62.82 28.54
C ILE A 2 24.58 -62.33 27.39
N GLY A 3 24.46 -61.04 27.04
CA GLY A 3 25.16 -59.85 27.50
C GLY A 3 24.64 -58.57 26.81
N ARG A 4 24.94 -57.45 27.47
CA ARG A 4 24.85 -56.03 27.07
C ARG A 4 25.27 -55.73 25.62
N LYS A 5 24.75 -54.62 25.06
CA LYS A 5 25.55 -53.42 24.76
C LYS A 5 24.69 -52.16 24.62
N LEU A 6 24.92 -51.23 25.56
CA LEU A 6 24.70 -49.80 25.39
C LEU A 6 25.70 -49.26 24.35
N THR A 7 25.26 -48.33 23.53
CA THR A 7 26.14 -47.34 22.90
C THR A 7 25.49 -45.97 22.99
N SER A 8 25.94 -45.21 23.99
CA SER A 8 25.86 -43.76 24.04
C SER A 8 26.79 -43.18 22.99
N THR A 9 26.28 -42.26 22.16
CA THR A 9 27.13 -41.39 21.36
C THR A 9 26.87 -39.97 21.79
N LEU A 10 27.82 -39.45 22.57
CA LEU A 10 27.92 -38.06 22.98
C LEU A 10 28.61 -37.31 21.84
N VAL A 11 27.89 -36.45 21.12
CA VAL A 11 28.50 -35.52 20.15
C VAL A 11 28.52 -34.14 20.80
N LEU A 12 29.69 -33.78 21.31
CA LEU A 12 30.02 -32.43 21.75
C LEU A 12 30.42 -31.63 20.49
N ALA A 13 29.50 -30.85 19.94
CA ALA A 13 29.81 -29.89 18.89
C ALA A 13 29.81 -28.48 19.50
N ALA A 14 31.01 -27.96 19.76
CA ALA A 14 31.24 -26.55 20.03
C ALA A 14 31.05 -25.78 18.71
N SER A 15 29.97 -25.02 18.61
CA SER A 15 29.76 -24.06 17.51
C SER A 15 29.77 -22.64 18.07
N ILE A 16 30.84 -21.95 17.71
CA ILE A 16 31.13 -20.53 17.88
C ILE A 16 29.93 -19.69 17.41
N GLY A 17 29.55 -18.72 18.23
CA GLY A 17 28.49 -17.75 17.94
C GLY A 17 28.81 -16.93 16.70
N ALA A 18 28.22 -17.32 15.58
CA ALA A 18 28.05 -16.44 14.44
C ALA A 18 26.75 -15.65 14.68
N CYS A 19 26.88 -14.34 14.91
CA CYS A 19 25.77 -13.41 14.78
C CYS A 19 25.27 -13.47 13.33
N ALA A 20 24.32 -14.36 13.07
CA ALA A 20 23.54 -14.35 11.86
C ALA A 20 22.68 -13.08 11.90
N PHE A 21 23.17 -12.02 11.24
CA PHE A 21 22.27 -11.03 10.68
C PHE A 21 21.36 -11.81 9.73
N ALA A 22 20.13 -12.07 10.19
CA ALA A 22 19.05 -12.45 9.29
C ALA A 22 18.94 -11.30 8.28
N ALA A 23 19.52 -11.49 7.11
CA ALA A 23 19.22 -10.69 5.95
C ALA A 23 17.73 -10.91 5.70
N SER A 24 16.91 -9.93 6.07
CA SER A 24 15.49 -9.93 5.76
C SER A 24 15.34 -10.23 4.27
N PRO A 25 14.65 -11.31 3.87
CA PRO A 25 14.42 -11.57 2.47
C PRO A 25 13.63 -10.39 1.91
N ALA A 26 14.24 -9.74 0.93
CA ALA A 26 13.67 -8.87 -0.09
C ALA A 26 12.22 -8.38 0.16
N LEU A 27 12.08 -7.25 0.86
CA LEU A 27 10.90 -6.37 0.81
C LEU A 27 10.72 -5.68 -0.58
N ALA A 28 11.39 -6.18 -1.63
CA ALA A 28 11.53 -5.53 -2.93
C ALA A 28 10.53 -6.03 -4.01
N GLN A 29 9.67 -7.00 -3.72
CA GLN A 29 8.71 -7.53 -4.72
C GLN A 29 7.24 -7.21 -4.46
N ARG A 30 6.91 -6.53 -3.36
CA ARG A 30 5.53 -6.07 -3.08
C ARG A 30 5.40 -4.57 -2.88
N GLY A 31 6.41 -3.83 -3.31
CA GLY A 31 6.32 -2.38 -3.47
C GLY A 31 5.41 -2.06 -4.65
N VAL A 32 4.19 -1.63 -4.36
CA VAL A 32 3.59 -0.51 -5.10
C VAL A 32 3.49 -0.74 -6.62
N THR A 33 2.72 -1.73 -7.09
CA THR A 33 2.22 -1.71 -8.48
C THR A 33 1.17 -0.63 -8.74
N VAL A 34 0.95 0.30 -7.79
CA VAL A 34 0.08 1.47 -7.92
C VAL A 34 0.88 2.79 -7.98
N GLY A 35 2.21 2.77 -7.91
CA GLY A 35 3.01 4.01 -7.83
C GLY A 35 4.32 4.06 -8.63
N THR A 36 4.71 3.02 -9.35
CA THR A 36 5.93 3.04 -10.21
C THR A 36 5.65 3.01 -11.72
N ARG A 37 4.39 3.16 -12.14
CA ARG A 37 4.03 3.34 -13.56
C ARG A 37 3.42 4.70 -13.89
N MET A 38 3.44 5.65 -12.95
CA MET A 38 3.15 7.04 -13.26
C MET A 38 4.42 7.72 -13.81
N GLY A 39 4.74 7.40 -15.07
CA GLY A 39 5.47 8.35 -15.88
C GLY A 39 4.65 9.64 -16.02
N PRO A 40 5.27 10.80 -16.27
CA PRO A 40 4.55 12.06 -16.44
C PRO A 40 3.61 11.93 -17.65
N GLY A 41 2.33 11.63 -17.40
CA GLY A 41 1.29 11.35 -18.41
C GLY A 41 0.72 9.92 -18.45
N GLY A 42 1.10 9.01 -17.54
CA GLY A 42 0.75 7.59 -17.63
C GLY A 42 -0.65 7.24 -17.11
N MET A 43 -1.66 7.17 -17.99
CA MET A 43 -2.88 6.43 -17.69
C MET A 43 -2.57 4.94 -17.63
N ASP A 44 -2.89 4.30 -16.49
CA ASP A 44 -2.59 2.89 -16.26
C ASP A 44 -3.63 1.99 -16.96
N PHE A 45 -3.25 1.47 -18.11
CA PHE A 45 -4.04 0.49 -18.89
C PHE A 45 -3.59 -0.94 -18.57
N ALA A 46 -3.60 -1.30 -17.28
CA ALA A 46 -3.25 -2.65 -16.83
C ALA A 46 -4.44 -3.62 -16.96
N ALA A 47 -4.13 -4.91 -17.17
CA ALA A 47 -5.13 -5.95 -17.26
C ALA A 47 -5.90 -6.13 -15.93
N PRO A 48 -7.22 -6.41 -16.00
CA PRO A 48 -8.06 -6.57 -14.82
C PRO A 48 -7.74 -7.84 -14.03
N VAL A 49 -7.12 -8.86 -14.66
CA VAL A 49 -6.63 -10.08 -13.99
C VAL A 49 -5.23 -10.41 -14.52
N ASN A 50 -4.32 -10.81 -13.63
CA ASN A 50 -2.96 -11.22 -13.98
C ASN A 50 -2.63 -12.63 -13.45
N LYS A 51 -1.44 -13.15 -13.79
CA LYS A 51 -1.00 -14.50 -13.36
C LYS A 51 -0.90 -14.67 -11.84
N ALA A 52 -0.52 -13.61 -11.13
CA ALA A 52 -0.44 -13.65 -9.66
C ALA A 52 -1.84 -13.68 -9.02
N ASP A 53 -2.85 -13.11 -9.69
CA ASP A 53 -4.25 -13.24 -9.28
C ASP A 53 -4.74 -14.67 -9.52
N LEU A 54 -4.49 -15.24 -10.71
CA LEU A 54 -4.86 -16.62 -11.03
C LEU A 54 -4.24 -17.64 -10.06
N LYS A 55 -2.95 -17.51 -9.73
CA LYS A 55 -2.30 -18.38 -8.73
C LYS A 55 -3.05 -18.39 -7.40
N ARG A 56 -3.61 -17.25 -6.99
CA ARG A 56 -4.40 -17.16 -5.75
C ARG A 56 -5.81 -17.77 -5.93
N TYR A 57 -6.44 -17.58 -7.09
CA TYR A 57 -7.71 -18.23 -7.40
C TYR A 57 -7.59 -19.76 -7.41
N VAL A 58 -6.54 -20.30 -8.03
CA VAL A 58 -6.21 -21.73 -8.04
C VAL A 58 -6.15 -22.27 -6.61
N ALA A 59 -5.43 -21.59 -5.71
CA ALA A 59 -5.32 -22.00 -4.31
C ALA A 59 -6.65 -21.91 -3.55
N LEU A 60 -7.43 -20.83 -3.72
CA LEU A 60 -8.72 -20.65 -3.05
C LEU A 60 -9.75 -21.68 -3.49
N LEU A 61 -9.84 -21.92 -4.80
CA LEU A 61 -10.77 -22.85 -5.41
C LEU A 61 -10.29 -24.30 -5.28
N ALA A 62 -9.01 -24.53 -4.97
CA ALA A 62 -8.37 -25.84 -5.04
C ALA A 62 -8.63 -26.49 -6.41
N LEU A 63 -8.25 -25.78 -7.48
CA LEU A 63 -8.31 -26.32 -8.84
C LEU A 63 -7.31 -27.48 -8.97
N ASP A 64 -7.71 -28.53 -9.68
CA ASP A 64 -6.78 -29.59 -10.08
C ASP A 64 -5.88 -29.15 -11.24
N GLU A 65 -4.99 -30.04 -11.69
CA GLU A 65 -4.02 -29.75 -12.74
C GLU A 65 -4.69 -29.38 -14.07
N ASP A 66 -5.71 -30.15 -14.47
CA ASP A 66 -6.44 -29.94 -15.72
C ASP A 66 -7.21 -28.61 -15.68
N GLN A 67 -7.95 -28.35 -14.60
CA GLN A 67 -8.65 -27.09 -14.39
C GLN A 67 -7.69 -25.89 -14.35
N THR A 68 -6.50 -26.07 -13.76
CA THR A 68 -5.48 -25.02 -13.71
C THR A 68 -4.96 -24.70 -15.11
N MET A 69 -4.67 -25.72 -15.93
CA MET A 69 -4.24 -25.52 -17.31
C MET A 69 -5.31 -24.76 -18.12
N VAL A 70 -6.57 -25.16 -18.04
CA VAL A 70 -7.66 -24.46 -18.76
C VAL A 70 -7.82 -23.02 -18.26
N ALA A 71 -7.72 -22.79 -16.94
CA ALA A 71 -7.78 -21.44 -16.38
C ALA A 71 -6.62 -20.54 -16.86
N GLU A 72 -5.42 -21.10 -17.05
CA GLU A 72 -4.28 -20.38 -17.63
C GLU A 72 -4.51 -20.01 -19.10
N GLU A 73 -5.11 -20.90 -19.89
CA GLU A 73 -5.49 -20.64 -21.28
C GLU A 73 -6.55 -19.54 -21.38
N LEU A 74 -7.59 -19.60 -20.55
CA LEU A 74 -8.62 -18.55 -20.45
C LEU A 74 -8.00 -17.19 -20.10
N LEU A 75 -7.04 -17.17 -19.16
CA LEU A 75 -6.33 -15.95 -18.79
C LEU A 75 -5.50 -15.41 -19.96
N ALA A 76 -4.79 -16.29 -20.69
CA ALA A 76 -3.98 -15.89 -21.84
C ALA A 76 -4.84 -15.31 -22.98
N ALA A 77 -6.02 -15.89 -23.22
CA ALA A 77 -6.99 -15.36 -24.18
C ALA A 77 -7.50 -13.96 -23.77
N MET A 78 -7.95 -13.81 -22.51
CA MET A 78 -8.40 -12.52 -21.98
C MET A 78 -7.29 -11.46 -22.05
N GLN A 79 -6.04 -11.82 -21.74
CA GLN A 79 -4.89 -10.91 -21.83
C GLN A 79 -4.59 -10.49 -23.26
N THR A 80 -4.74 -11.39 -24.23
CA THR A 80 -4.55 -11.07 -25.65
C THR A 80 -5.58 -10.05 -26.13
N GLU A 81 -6.86 -10.24 -25.78
CA GLU A 81 -7.93 -9.28 -26.11
C GLU A 81 -7.73 -7.94 -25.37
N HIS A 82 -7.32 -7.99 -24.10
CA HIS A 82 -7.02 -6.80 -23.30
C HIS A 82 -5.87 -5.99 -23.90
N ASP A 83 -4.81 -6.63 -24.37
CA ASP A 83 -3.66 -5.96 -25.00
C ASP A 83 -4.07 -5.18 -26.25
N VAL A 84 -5.02 -5.69 -27.04
CA VAL A 84 -5.57 -4.96 -28.20
C VAL A 84 -6.32 -3.72 -27.73
N LEU A 85 -7.20 -3.86 -26.73
CA LEU A 85 -7.96 -2.75 -26.16
C LEU A 85 -7.03 -1.67 -25.55
N ALA A 86 -6.02 -2.09 -24.78
CA ALA A 86 -5.05 -1.20 -24.15
C ALA A 86 -4.17 -0.48 -25.17
N LYS A 87 -3.73 -1.16 -26.24
CA LYS A 87 -2.97 -0.54 -27.33
C LYS A 87 -3.79 0.55 -28.03
N GLN A 88 -5.07 0.30 -28.28
CA GLN A 88 -5.95 1.28 -28.89
C GLN A 88 -6.14 2.50 -27.97
N ALA A 89 -6.44 2.28 -26.69
CA ALA A 89 -6.62 3.37 -25.73
C ALA A 89 -5.34 4.23 -25.55
N ARG A 90 -4.16 3.61 -25.56
CA ARG A 90 -2.86 4.34 -25.56
C ARG A 90 -2.69 5.19 -26.81
N LYS A 91 -2.94 4.61 -27.99
CA LYS A 91 -2.85 5.32 -29.27
C LYS A 91 -3.79 6.54 -29.30
N ASP A 92 -5.01 6.39 -28.82
CA ASP A 92 -5.97 7.49 -28.77
C ASP A 92 -5.56 8.55 -27.74
N SER A 93 -5.02 8.14 -26.59
CA SER A 93 -4.48 9.06 -25.58
C SER A 93 -3.28 9.85 -26.11
N GLU A 94 -2.36 9.19 -26.82
CA GLU A 94 -1.19 9.83 -27.45
C GLU A 94 -1.61 10.81 -28.54
N ARG A 95 -2.63 10.46 -29.34
CA ARG A 95 -3.23 11.38 -30.31
C ARG A 95 -3.76 12.64 -29.64
N ILE A 96 -4.54 12.49 -28.56
CA ILE A 96 -5.09 13.62 -27.78
C ILE A 96 -3.97 14.49 -27.20
N ILE A 97 -2.91 13.88 -26.64
CA ILE A 97 -1.76 14.61 -26.11
C ILE A 97 -1.04 15.40 -27.21
N ASN A 98 -0.86 14.81 -28.40
CA ASN A 98 -0.23 15.50 -29.53
C ASN A 98 -1.12 16.63 -30.06
N GLU A 99 -2.42 16.41 -30.16
CA GLU A 99 -3.38 17.45 -30.55
C GLU A 99 -3.38 18.62 -29.57
N PHE A 100 -3.30 18.37 -28.26
CA PHE A 100 -3.10 19.42 -27.27
C PHE A 100 -1.76 20.15 -27.44
N ARG A 101 -0.66 19.43 -27.73
CA ARG A 101 0.65 20.07 -27.95
C ARG A 101 0.62 21.01 -29.16
N ASP A 102 -0.08 20.62 -30.21
CA ASP A 102 -0.17 21.39 -31.45
C ASP A 102 -1.16 22.56 -31.34
N SER A 103 -2.33 22.34 -30.73
CA SER A 103 -3.41 23.35 -30.62
C SER A 103 -3.29 24.26 -29.39
N GLN A 104 -2.61 23.81 -28.34
CA GLN A 104 -2.67 24.37 -26.98
C GLN A 104 -4.11 24.50 -26.43
N ASP A 105 -5.07 23.78 -26.99
CA ASP A 105 -6.47 23.82 -26.56
C ASP A 105 -6.74 22.79 -25.45
N PRO A 106 -6.93 23.21 -24.19
CA PRO A 106 -7.23 22.30 -23.09
C PRO A 106 -8.58 21.58 -23.24
N SER A 107 -9.47 22.02 -24.13
CA SER A 107 -10.78 21.41 -24.35
C SER A 107 -10.69 19.98 -24.90
N VAL A 108 -9.65 19.66 -25.67
CA VAL A 108 -9.40 18.32 -26.26
C VAL A 108 -9.33 17.25 -25.16
N PHE A 109 -8.71 17.56 -24.02
CA PHE A 109 -8.71 16.67 -22.85
C PHE A 109 -10.07 16.55 -22.17
N GLY A 110 -10.88 17.61 -22.18
CA GLY A 110 -12.20 17.62 -21.56
C GLY A 110 -13.24 16.80 -22.33
N GLU A 111 -13.11 16.70 -23.65
CA GLU A 111 -14.11 16.07 -24.51
C GLU A 111 -13.75 14.66 -24.96
N GLU A 112 -12.49 14.42 -25.33
CA GLU A 112 -12.08 13.15 -25.94
C GLU A 112 -11.50 12.15 -24.94
N MET A 113 -10.72 12.64 -23.97
CA MET A 113 -10.09 11.76 -22.97
C MET A 113 -11.10 10.97 -22.13
N PRO A 114 -12.24 11.56 -21.68
CA PRO A 114 -13.28 10.81 -20.99
C PRO A 114 -13.84 9.66 -21.82
N LYS A 115 -14.04 9.85 -23.13
CA LYS A 115 -14.57 8.81 -24.03
C LYS A 115 -13.61 7.64 -24.20
N VAL A 116 -12.31 7.94 -24.34
CA VAL A 116 -11.25 6.91 -24.38
C VAL A 116 -11.28 6.10 -23.09
N MET A 117 -11.36 6.78 -21.94
CA MET A 117 -11.40 6.12 -20.64
C MET A 117 -12.66 5.30 -20.41
N GLU A 118 -13.83 5.82 -20.76
CA GLU A 118 -15.10 5.11 -20.67
C GLU A 118 -15.11 3.86 -21.53
N THR A 119 -14.66 3.96 -22.79
CA THR A 119 -14.56 2.83 -23.73
C THR A 119 -13.61 1.76 -23.20
N TYR A 120 -12.43 2.17 -22.74
CA TYR A 120 -11.45 1.25 -22.16
C TYR A 120 -12.00 0.57 -20.89
N GLN A 121 -12.61 1.33 -19.98
CA GLN A 121 -13.16 0.79 -18.74
C GLN A 121 -14.29 -0.20 -19.01
N ALA A 122 -15.23 0.14 -19.90
CA ALA A 122 -16.32 -0.75 -20.27
C ALA A 122 -15.82 -2.03 -20.96
N GLY A 123 -14.89 -1.90 -21.90
CA GLY A 123 -14.27 -3.05 -22.57
C GLY A 123 -13.49 -3.95 -21.60
N SER A 124 -12.71 -3.35 -20.70
CA SER A 124 -11.96 -4.09 -19.68
C SER A 124 -12.88 -4.79 -18.69
N ALA A 125 -13.98 -4.16 -18.26
CA ALA A 125 -14.97 -4.76 -17.39
C ALA A 125 -15.69 -5.94 -18.07
N SER A 126 -16.03 -5.81 -19.36
CA SER A 126 -16.64 -6.89 -20.14
C SER A 126 -15.71 -8.09 -20.31
N LEU A 127 -14.43 -7.86 -20.61
CA LEU A 127 -13.40 -8.91 -20.68
C LEU A 127 -13.26 -9.66 -19.36
N GLN A 128 -13.23 -8.92 -18.25
CA GLN A 128 -13.14 -9.48 -16.92
C GLN A 128 -14.36 -10.33 -16.58
N ALA A 129 -15.57 -9.83 -16.88
CA ALA A 129 -16.82 -10.55 -16.61
C ALA A 129 -16.84 -11.88 -17.35
N ARG A 130 -16.53 -11.88 -18.66
CA ARG A 130 -16.42 -13.10 -19.48
C ARG A 130 -15.42 -14.09 -18.88
N TYR A 131 -14.21 -13.63 -18.55
CA TYR A 131 -13.19 -14.48 -17.94
C TYR A 131 -13.68 -15.13 -16.64
N PHE A 132 -14.38 -14.39 -15.79
CA PHE A 132 -14.91 -14.92 -14.54
C PHE A 132 -16.08 -15.89 -14.75
N ASP A 133 -16.96 -15.63 -15.71
CA ASP A 133 -18.04 -16.56 -16.07
C ASP A 133 -17.46 -17.88 -16.59
N ASP A 134 -16.47 -17.81 -17.50
CA ASP A 134 -15.78 -18.98 -18.05
C ASP A 134 -15.02 -19.75 -16.96
N LEU A 135 -14.27 -19.06 -16.10
CA LEU A 135 -13.57 -19.68 -14.98
C LEU A 135 -14.53 -20.38 -14.02
N LYS A 136 -15.68 -19.76 -13.73
CA LYS A 136 -16.71 -20.34 -12.86
C LYS A 136 -17.37 -21.57 -13.50
N ALA A 137 -17.52 -21.60 -14.81
CA ALA A 137 -18.06 -22.75 -15.54
C ALA A 137 -17.16 -24.00 -15.49
N LEU A 138 -15.86 -23.83 -15.22
CA LEU A 138 -14.93 -24.95 -15.02
C LEU A 138 -15.08 -25.64 -13.66
N LEU A 139 -15.78 -25.00 -12.71
CA LEU A 139 -15.79 -25.43 -11.31
C LEU A 139 -16.79 -26.55 -11.07
N THR A 140 -16.41 -27.47 -10.20
CA THR A 140 -17.36 -28.41 -9.58
C THR A 140 -18.34 -27.65 -8.67
N PRO A 141 -19.48 -28.25 -8.29
CA PRO A 141 -20.40 -27.64 -7.32
C PRO A 141 -19.72 -27.25 -6.01
N GLN A 142 -18.83 -28.10 -5.49
CA GLN A 142 -18.10 -27.84 -4.23
C GLN A 142 -17.09 -26.69 -4.36
N GLN A 143 -16.43 -26.55 -5.50
CA GLN A 143 -15.54 -25.42 -5.77
C GLN A 143 -16.33 -24.12 -5.98
N THR A 144 -17.51 -24.21 -6.60
CA THR A 144 -18.42 -23.07 -6.81
C THR A 144 -18.87 -22.45 -5.49
N GLU A 145 -19.05 -23.24 -4.43
CA GLU A 145 -19.35 -22.71 -3.08
C GLU A 145 -18.24 -21.78 -2.53
N ARG A 146 -17.01 -21.91 -3.04
CA ARG A 146 -15.87 -21.05 -2.67
C ARG A 146 -15.77 -19.79 -3.52
N TRP A 147 -16.57 -19.65 -4.56
CA TRP A 147 -16.56 -18.50 -5.47
C TRP A 147 -16.66 -17.15 -4.77
N PRO A 148 -17.49 -16.96 -3.72
CA PRO A 148 -17.51 -15.71 -2.98
C PRO A 148 -16.14 -15.31 -2.41
N LYS A 149 -15.24 -16.26 -2.07
CA LYS A 149 -13.88 -15.93 -1.62
C LYS A 149 -13.05 -15.32 -2.76
N VAL A 150 -13.21 -15.78 -4.00
CA VAL A 150 -12.54 -15.24 -5.19
C VAL A 150 -12.98 -13.81 -5.45
N GLU A 151 -14.29 -13.53 -5.42
CA GLU A 151 -14.84 -12.19 -5.65
C GLU A 151 -14.33 -11.19 -4.61
N ARG A 152 -14.35 -11.58 -3.32
CA ARG A 152 -13.83 -10.74 -2.22
C ARG A 152 -12.34 -10.47 -2.36
N MET A 153 -11.55 -11.51 -2.64
CA MET A 153 -10.10 -11.37 -2.82
C MET A 153 -9.78 -10.45 -4.01
N HIS A 154 -10.51 -10.60 -5.11
CA HIS A 154 -10.35 -9.77 -6.29
C HIS A 154 -10.67 -8.30 -5.99
N ARG A 155 -11.85 -8.03 -5.42
CA ARG A 155 -12.27 -6.66 -5.04
C ARG A 155 -11.29 -6.03 -4.05
N ARG A 156 -10.86 -6.77 -3.03
CA ARG A 156 -9.84 -6.32 -2.07
C ARG A 156 -8.57 -5.90 -2.79
N THR A 157 -8.05 -6.74 -3.69
CA THR A 157 -6.79 -6.47 -4.41
C THR A 157 -6.88 -5.25 -5.32
N ARG A 158 -8.04 -5.02 -5.95
CA ARG A 158 -8.22 -3.93 -6.92
C ARG A 158 -8.65 -2.62 -6.30
N SER A 159 -9.51 -2.68 -5.28
CA SER A 159 -10.21 -1.51 -4.78
C SER A 159 -9.64 -0.99 -3.46
N LEU A 160 -9.13 -1.87 -2.59
CA LEU A 160 -8.58 -1.45 -1.30
C LEU A 160 -7.41 -0.45 -1.44
N PRO A 161 -6.45 -0.61 -2.36
CA PRO A 161 -5.31 0.30 -2.47
C PRO A 161 -5.69 1.76 -2.76
N ALA A 162 -6.86 1.99 -3.34
CA ALA A 162 -7.37 3.33 -3.66
C ALA A 162 -7.98 4.06 -2.45
N GLY A 163 -7.70 3.65 -1.21
CA GLY A 163 -8.15 4.34 -0.01
C GLY A 163 -7.68 5.80 0.05
N MET A 164 -8.54 6.67 0.56
CA MET A 164 -8.30 8.11 0.69
C MET A 164 -7.97 8.51 2.14
N LEU A 165 -8.28 7.63 3.09
CA LEU A 165 -8.10 7.86 4.52
C LEU A 165 -6.98 6.99 5.10
N SER A 166 -6.47 7.41 6.25
CA SER A 166 -5.50 6.64 6.99
C SER A 166 -6.12 5.33 7.48
N GLY A 167 -5.40 4.22 7.28
CA GLY A 167 -5.90 2.88 7.63
C GLY A 167 -6.91 2.28 6.63
N GLU A 168 -7.39 3.03 5.63
CA GLU A 168 -8.38 2.53 4.67
C GLU A 168 -7.79 1.45 3.75
N SER A 169 -6.56 1.67 3.27
CA SER A 169 -5.90 0.80 2.29
C SER A 169 -5.21 -0.42 2.89
N VAL A 170 -5.41 -0.71 4.19
CA VAL A 170 -4.71 -1.79 4.90
C VAL A 170 -5.31 -3.15 4.54
N ASP A 171 -4.48 -4.04 3.97
CA ASP A 171 -4.86 -5.43 3.68
C ASP A 171 -4.34 -6.37 4.78
N LEU A 172 -5.20 -6.68 5.76
CA LEU A 172 -4.83 -7.54 6.88
C LEU A 172 -4.55 -8.99 6.45
N VAL A 173 -5.19 -9.48 5.39
CA VAL A 173 -4.93 -10.84 4.85
C VAL A 173 -3.52 -10.91 4.28
N SER A 174 -3.12 -9.88 3.51
CA SER A 174 -1.77 -9.79 2.97
C SER A 174 -0.72 -9.67 4.08
N ILE A 175 -0.97 -8.87 5.11
CA ILE A 175 -0.06 -8.74 6.26
C ILE A 175 0.11 -10.08 6.99
N VAL A 176 -0.98 -10.77 7.30
CA VAL A 176 -0.91 -12.08 7.98
C VAL A 176 -0.17 -13.11 7.13
N SER A 177 -0.43 -13.15 5.82
CA SER A 177 0.27 -14.05 4.90
C SER A 177 1.78 -13.81 4.87
N GLU A 178 2.24 -12.57 5.05
CA GLU A 178 3.67 -12.20 5.04
C GLU A 178 4.38 -12.47 6.37
N LEU A 179 3.65 -12.70 7.45
CA LEU A 179 4.24 -13.06 8.75
C LEU A 179 4.78 -14.50 8.78
N GLU A 180 4.45 -15.31 7.77
CA GLU A 180 4.87 -16.70 7.61
C GLU A 180 4.67 -17.50 8.90
N ILE A 181 3.41 -17.52 9.35
CA ILE A 181 3.02 -18.23 10.57
C ILE A 181 3.08 -19.73 10.26
N GLY A 182 4.01 -20.45 10.88
CA GLY A 182 4.24 -21.87 10.58
C GLY A 182 2.99 -22.73 10.82
N THR A 183 2.39 -22.63 12.00
CA THR A 183 1.09 -23.26 12.30
C THR A 183 0.09 -22.17 12.64
N ALA A 184 -0.90 -21.97 11.77
CA ALA A 184 -1.95 -20.99 11.99
C ALA A 184 -2.80 -21.38 13.20
N PRO A 185 -3.10 -20.44 14.12
CA PRO A 185 -4.06 -20.66 15.19
C PRO A 185 -5.44 -21.04 14.63
N ASP A 186 -6.15 -21.95 15.30
CA ASP A 186 -7.44 -22.49 14.83
C ASP A 186 -8.48 -21.38 14.52
N ASP A 187 -8.53 -20.34 15.37
CA ASP A 187 -9.48 -19.24 15.25
C ASP A 187 -9.09 -18.20 14.17
N LEU A 188 -7.83 -18.17 13.73
CA LEU A 188 -7.34 -17.12 12.82
C LEU A 188 -8.08 -17.18 11.47
N ALA A 189 -8.30 -18.38 10.93
CA ALA A 189 -9.02 -18.56 9.67
C ALA A 189 -10.47 -18.03 9.76
N ALA A 190 -11.16 -18.31 10.87
CA ALA A 190 -12.51 -17.84 11.09
C ALA A 190 -12.59 -16.31 11.27
N VAL A 191 -11.57 -15.70 11.89
CA VAL A 191 -11.47 -14.23 12.01
C VAL A 191 -11.21 -13.58 10.65
N LEU A 192 -10.29 -14.14 9.84
CA LEU A 192 -10.00 -13.65 8.50
C LEU A 192 -11.22 -13.78 7.56
N ASP A 193 -11.95 -14.89 7.61
CA ASP A 193 -13.15 -15.08 6.79
C ASP A 193 -14.23 -14.03 7.11
N ARG A 194 -14.43 -13.69 8.39
CA ARG A 194 -15.36 -12.62 8.80
C ARG A 194 -14.85 -11.24 8.40
N TYR A 195 -13.56 -10.98 8.57
CA TYR A 195 -12.93 -9.74 8.10
C TYR A 195 -13.16 -9.54 6.60
N GLU A 196 -12.87 -10.54 5.78
CA GLU A 196 -13.04 -10.44 4.33
C GLU A 196 -14.49 -10.17 3.95
N ALA A 197 -15.45 -10.86 4.58
CA ALA A 197 -16.87 -10.65 4.32
C ALA A 197 -17.36 -9.25 4.68
N GLU A 198 -16.98 -8.74 5.86
CA GLU A 198 -17.36 -7.40 6.29
C GLU A 198 -16.65 -6.32 5.49
N LEU A 199 -15.36 -6.50 5.19
CA LEU A 199 -14.59 -5.59 4.36
C LEU A 199 -15.20 -5.48 2.96
N ASP A 200 -15.53 -6.61 2.33
CA ASP A 200 -16.14 -6.62 0.99
C ASP A 200 -17.45 -5.83 0.95
N ARG A 201 -18.33 -6.01 1.95
CA ARG A 201 -19.58 -5.24 2.05
C ARG A 201 -19.31 -3.73 2.09
N GLU A 202 -18.37 -3.27 2.92
CA GLU A 202 -18.06 -1.85 3.01
C GLU A 202 -17.32 -1.33 1.77
N LEU A 203 -16.49 -2.15 1.12
CA LEU A 203 -15.84 -1.81 -0.16
C LEU A 203 -16.87 -1.65 -1.28
N VAL A 204 -17.84 -2.56 -1.40
CA VAL A 204 -18.94 -2.45 -2.38
C VAL A 204 -19.66 -1.11 -2.24
N GLU A 205 -20.06 -0.77 -1.01
CA GLU A 205 -20.79 0.48 -0.76
C GLU A 205 -19.92 1.71 -1.00
N ARG A 206 -18.66 1.68 -0.55
CA ARG A 206 -17.71 2.76 -0.80
C ARG A 206 -17.47 2.99 -2.29
N ASP A 207 -17.28 1.93 -3.06
CA ASP A 207 -17.03 2.01 -4.49
C ASP A 207 -18.26 2.53 -5.23
N ARG A 208 -19.46 2.10 -4.83
CA ARG A 208 -20.72 2.64 -5.34
C ARG A 208 -20.82 4.14 -5.11
N VAL A 209 -20.63 4.59 -3.87
CA VAL A 209 -20.67 6.03 -3.51
C VAL A 209 -19.63 6.81 -4.33
N ARG A 210 -18.40 6.31 -4.41
CA ARG A 210 -17.33 6.97 -5.18
C ARG A 210 -17.67 7.09 -6.66
N THR A 211 -18.13 6.02 -7.30
CA THR A 211 -18.51 6.05 -8.71
C THR A 211 -19.64 7.04 -8.97
N GLU A 212 -20.71 7.02 -8.16
CA GLU A 212 -21.83 7.96 -8.28
C GLU A 212 -21.39 9.42 -8.12
N ARG A 213 -20.53 9.72 -7.14
CA ARG A 213 -20.03 11.09 -6.89
C ARG A 213 -19.05 11.56 -7.95
N MET A 214 -18.13 10.68 -8.40
CA MET A 214 -17.14 11.01 -9.43
C MET A 214 -17.77 11.26 -10.80
N GLN A 215 -18.79 10.49 -11.19
CA GLN A 215 -19.56 10.76 -12.42
C GLN A 215 -20.26 12.12 -12.35
N GLY A 216 -20.79 12.48 -11.17
CA GLY A 216 -21.35 13.81 -10.92
C GLY A 216 -20.34 14.96 -11.07
N MET A 217 -19.07 14.72 -10.73
CA MET A 217 -17.97 15.69 -10.90
C MET A 217 -17.43 15.74 -12.34
N GLN A 218 -17.46 14.65 -13.09
CA GLN A 218 -16.94 14.59 -14.46
C GLN A 218 -17.76 15.47 -15.42
N GLY A 219 -19.07 15.58 -15.18
CA GLY A 219 -19.95 16.53 -15.89
C GLY A 219 -19.61 18.01 -15.69
N MET A 220 -18.72 18.37 -14.75
CA MET A 220 -18.26 19.75 -14.51
C MET A 220 -16.97 20.12 -15.26
N ARG A 221 -16.29 19.17 -15.93
CA ARG A 221 -15.01 19.42 -16.63
C ARG A 221 -15.14 20.00 -18.04
N GLY A 222 -16.37 20.12 -18.58
CA GLY A 222 -16.66 20.62 -19.94
C GLY A 222 -16.58 22.15 -20.11
N GLY A 223 -15.48 22.77 -19.69
CA GLY A 223 -15.12 24.14 -20.12
C GLY A 223 -15.88 25.31 -19.47
N ARG A 224 -16.76 25.09 -18.49
CA ARG A 224 -17.29 26.18 -17.64
C ARG A 224 -16.69 26.08 -16.24
N MET A 225 -15.83 27.05 -15.90
CA MET A 225 -15.23 27.31 -14.59
C MET A 225 -16.29 27.69 -13.52
N ASN A 226 -17.43 27.01 -13.45
CA ASN A 226 -18.37 27.16 -12.36
C ASN A 226 -18.10 26.01 -11.37
N PHE A 227 -16.99 26.13 -10.64
CA PHE A 227 -16.64 25.23 -9.55
C PHE A 227 -17.68 25.41 -8.45
N ASP A 228 -18.65 24.51 -8.38
CA ASP A 228 -19.55 24.42 -7.24
C ASP A 228 -18.77 23.80 -6.07
N LEU A 229 -18.06 24.66 -5.34
CA LEU A 229 -17.22 24.28 -4.21
C LEU A 229 -18.03 23.61 -3.10
N GLU A 230 -19.30 23.99 -2.92
CA GLU A 230 -20.17 23.41 -1.90
C GLU A 230 -20.61 21.99 -2.27
N ARG A 231 -20.95 21.77 -3.55
CA ARG A 231 -21.20 20.40 -4.04
C ARG A 231 -19.95 19.54 -3.94
N MET A 232 -18.78 20.06 -4.32
CA MET A 232 -17.53 19.32 -4.21
C MET A 232 -17.21 18.95 -2.75
N ARG A 233 -17.41 19.89 -1.81
CA ARG A 233 -17.26 19.63 -0.37
C ARG A 233 -18.19 18.52 0.10
N THR A 234 -19.45 18.56 -0.31
CA THR A 234 -20.47 17.55 0.04
C THR A 234 -20.11 16.17 -0.52
N ASP A 235 -19.79 16.10 -1.80
CA ASP A 235 -19.44 14.84 -2.46
C ASP A 235 -18.15 14.24 -1.86
N LEU A 236 -17.14 15.05 -1.57
CA LEU A 236 -15.92 14.62 -0.86
C LEU A 236 -16.22 14.12 0.56
N ALA A 237 -17.11 14.78 1.30
CA ALA A 237 -17.48 14.38 2.65
C ALA A 237 -18.20 13.01 2.65
N GLU A 238 -19.12 12.78 1.72
CA GLU A 238 -19.81 11.49 1.58
C GLU A 238 -18.86 10.37 1.16
N MET A 239 -17.92 10.64 0.23
CA MET A 239 -16.90 9.64 -0.13
C MET A 239 -15.97 9.31 1.06
N ARG A 240 -15.61 10.30 1.88
CA ARG A 240 -14.84 10.07 3.12
C ARG A 240 -15.64 9.25 4.13
N LYS A 241 -16.91 9.58 4.34
CA LYS A 241 -17.80 8.84 5.25
C LYS A 241 -17.90 7.36 4.87
N ALA A 242 -17.97 7.05 3.58
CA ALA A 242 -17.94 5.66 3.12
C ALA A 242 -16.56 5.00 3.37
N GLY A 243 -15.45 5.74 3.18
CA GLY A 243 -14.10 5.27 3.52
C GLY A 243 -13.90 5.01 5.02
N LEU A 244 -14.47 5.84 5.91
CA LEU A 244 -14.36 5.67 7.36
C LEU A 244 -14.91 4.31 7.82
N LYS A 245 -15.98 3.81 7.20
CA LYS A 245 -16.51 2.46 7.49
C LYS A 245 -15.49 1.36 7.19
N VAL A 246 -14.74 1.50 6.10
CA VAL A 246 -13.65 0.58 5.74
C VAL A 246 -12.52 0.67 6.78
N CYS A 247 -12.13 1.89 7.19
CA CYS A 247 -11.15 2.09 8.27
C CYS A 247 -11.59 1.44 9.59
N GLU A 248 -12.86 1.56 9.97
CA GLU A 248 -13.42 0.96 11.18
C GLU A 248 -13.35 -0.57 11.14
N VAL A 249 -13.70 -1.20 10.01
CA VAL A 249 -13.54 -2.64 9.81
C VAL A 249 -12.08 -3.04 9.97
N ASN A 250 -11.16 -2.35 9.28
CA ASN A 250 -9.73 -2.63 9.38
C ASN A 250 -9.21 -2.48 10.82
N LYS A 251 -9.57 -1.40 11.53
CA LYS A 251 -9.12 -1.13 12.90
C LYS A 251 -9.66 -2.16 13.89
N ARG A 252 -10.93 -2.55 13.75
CA ARG A 252 -11.53 -3.59 14.59
C ARG A 252 -10.85 -4.93 14.36
N TYR A 253 -10.72 -5.36 13.11
CA TYR A 253 -10.16 -6.67 12.78
C TYR A 253 -8.65 -6.75 12.99
N ALA A 254 -7.91 -5.64 12.89
CA ALA A 254 -6.50 -5.61 13.28
C ALA A 254 -6.32 -6.05 14.74
N ARG A 255 -7.11 -5.52 15.67
CA ARG A 255 -7.05 -5.90 17.10
C ARG A 255 -7.46 -7.35 17.33
N LEU A 256 -8.49 -7.84 16.64
CA LEU A 256 -8.93 -9.23 16.75
C LEU A 256 -7.87 -10.19 16.23
N ILE A 257 -7.31 -9.92 15.05
CA ILE A 257 -6.26 -10.72 14.45
C ILE A 257 -5.04 -10.72 15.36
N GLU A 258 -4.56 -9.55 15.81
CA GLU A 258 -3.43 -9.45 16.74
C GLU A 258 -3.64 -10.33 17.98
N GLY A 259 -4.83 -10.29 18.59
CA GLY A 259 -5.16 -11.11 19.75
C GLY A 259 -5.15 -12.63 19.49
N THR A 260 -5.34 -13.06 18.24
CA THR A 260 -5.24 -14.48 17.85
C THR A 260 -3.82 -14.91 17.45
N LEU A 261 -2.94 -13.97 17.10
CA LEU A 261 -1.59 -14.29 16.64
C LEU A 261 -0.70 -14.83 17.78
N PRO A 262 0.28 -15.70 17.46
CA PRO A 262 1.34 -16.06 18.38
C PRO A 262 2.05 -14.81 18.94
N SER A 263 2.41 -14.85 20.23
CA SER A 263 2.93 -13.66 20.95
C SER A 263 4.22 -13.09 20.34
N ASP A 264 5.04 -13.92 19.71
CA ASP A 264 6.25 -13.53 18.98
C ASP A 264 5.95 -12.80 17.66
N LYS A 265 4.74 -12.95 17.11
CA LYS A 265 4.28 -12.32 15.86
C LYS A 265 3.45 -11.06 16.07
N GLN A 266 2.84 -10.88 17.24
CA GLN A 266 1.94 -9.75 17.54
C GLN A 266 2.59 -8.39 17.29
N ARG A 267 3.80 -8.17 17.81
CA ARG A 267 4.51 -6.89 17.61
C ARG A 267 4.80 -6.61 16.14
N ALA A 268 5.28 -7.61 15.39
CA ALA A 268 5.58 -7.45 13.98
C ALA A 268 4.31 -7.15 13.15
N PHE A 269 3.19 -7.79 13.50
CA PHE A 269 1.88 -7.50 12.92
C PHE A 269 1.44 -6.06 13.21
N ALA A 270 1.44 -5.65 14.48
CA ALA A 270 1.02 -4.31 14.91
C ALA A 270 1.88 -3.22 14.25
N ASP A 271 3.20 -3.40 14.21
CA ASP A 271 4.12 -2.48 13.56
C ASP A 271 3.84 -2.36 12.04
N ARG A 272 3.49 -3.47 11.38
CA ARG A 272 3.13 -3.45 9.95
C ARG A 272 1.79 -2.78 9.70
N VAL A 273 0.74 -3.10 10.48
CA VAL A 273 -0.57 -2.43 10.39
C VAL A 273 -0.41 -0.93 10.58
N LYS A 274 0.42 -0.51 11.53
CA LYS A 274 0.71 0.90 11.82
C LYS A 274 1.39 1.60 10.64
N LYS A 275 2.41 0.97 10.05
CA LYS A 275 3.09 1.48 8.85
C LYS A 275 2.17 1.57 7.64
N ASP A 276 1.36 0.56 7.40
CA ASP A 276 0.45 0.52 6.25
C ASP A 276 -0.74 1.48 6.45
N SER A 277 -1.14 1.73 7.69
CA SER A 277 -2.19 2.72 8.02
C SER A 277 -1.72 4.16 7.81
N PHE A 278 -0.47 4.46 8.16
CA PHE A 278 0.09 5.81 8.07
C PHE A 278 1.48 5.82 7.41
N PRO A 279 1.60 5.48 6.12
CA PRO A 279 2.88 5.29 5.46
C PRO A 279 3.73 6.56 5.46
N ARG A 280 3.12 7.75 5.38
CA ARG A 280 3.85 9.02 5.44
C ARG A 280 4.44 9.33 6.82
N ILE A 281 3.82 8.82 7.88
CA ILE A 281 4.20 9.11 9.27
C ILE A 281 5.30 8.14 9.72
N TYR A 282 5.14 6.85 9.41
CA TYR A 282 6.06 5.78 9.85
C TYR A 282 7.11 5.38 8.81
N ARG A 283 7.17 6.08 7.66
CA ARG A 283 8.28 5.99 6.70
C ARG A 283 9.61 6.28 7.40
N ASP A 284 10.63 5.49 7.08
CA ASP A 284 12.00 5.78 7.49
C ASP A 284 12.45 7.11 6.91
N THR A 285 12.82 8.03 7.81
CA THR A 285 13.33 9.34 7.40
C THR A 285 14.78 9.23 6.95
N HIS A 286 15.24 10.21 6.19
CA HIS A 286 16.64 10.30 5.81
C HIS A 286 17.57 10.31 7.04
N THR A 287 17.21 11.03 8.11
CA THR A 287 17.96 11.02 9.37
C THR A 287 18.06 9.62 9.98
N ALA A 288 16.95 8.85 9.98
CA ALA A 288 16.96 7.46 10.46
C ALA A 288 17.88 6.57 9.62
N LYS A 289 17.84 6.71 8.28
CA LYS A 289 18.73 6.01 7.35
C LYS A 289 20.21 6.35 7.64
N CYS A 290 20.53 7.63 7.84
CA CYS A 290 21.89 8.07 8.17
C CYS A 290 22.39 7.52 9.52
N LEU A 291 21.56 7.52 10.56
CA LEU A 291 21.91 6.92 11.85
C LEU A 291 22.19 5.42 11.73
N ALA A 292 21.37 4.70 10.96
CA ALA A 292 21.56 3.27 10.74
C ALA A 292 22.86 2.99 9.94
N ALA A 293 23.15 3.79 8.91
CA ALA A 293 24.36 3.67 8.11
C ALA A 293 25.62 3.97 8.93
N ALA A 294 25.63 5.09 9.68
CA ALA A 294 26.76 5.47 10.52
C ALA A 294 27.05 4.41 11.59
N ALA A 295 26.02 3.84 12.23
CA ALA A 295 26.18 2.78 13.21
C ALA A 295 26.81 1.48 12.64
N ALA A 296 26.84 1.31 11.31
CA ALA A 296 27.45 0.16 10.65
C ALA A 296 28.91 0.36 10.24
N TYR A 297 29.45 1.58 10.38
CA TYR A 297 30.83 1.90 10.06
C TYR A 297 31.82 1.06 10.91
N LYS A 298 32.90 0.61 10.26
CA LYS A 298 33.91 -0.27 10.88
C LYS A 298 35.08 0.48 11.50
N ASP A 299 35.19 1.76 11.18
CA ASP A 299 36.26 2.68 11.56
C ASP A 299 35.80 3.72 12.59
N LEU A 300 34.70 3.44 13.31
CA LEU A 300 34.29 4.28 14.44
C LEU A 300 35.24 4.06 15.63
N SER A 301 35.59 5.14 16.33
CA SER A 301 36.14 5.02 17.68
C SER A 301 35.10 4.40 18.63
N ALA A 302 35.55 3.88 19.77
CA ALA A 302 34.65 3.33 20.79
C ALA A 302 33.65 4.40 21.30
N GLU A 303 34.12 5.63 21.47
CA GLU A 303 33.32 6.78 21.89
C GLU A 303 32.30 7.17 20.82
N GLN A 304 32.70 7.21 19.54
CA GLN A 304 31.78 7.48 18.42
C GLN A 304 30.69 6.42 18.34
N ALA A 305 31.06 5.14 18.42
CA ALA A 305 30.11 4.03 18.37
C ALA A 305 29.09 4.10 19.52
N SER A 306 29.54 4.36 20.75
CA SER A 306 28.64 4.53 21.90
C SER A 306 27.70 5.72 21.71
N ALA A 307 28.24 6.89 21.32
CA ALA A 307 27.45 8.11 21.12
C ALA A 307 26.40 7.97 20.00
N ILE A 308 26.75 7.31 18.89
CA ILE A 308 25.82 7.05 17.78
C ILE A 308 24.73 6.07 18.19
N ALA A 309 25.08 5.02 18.96
CA ALA A 309 24.09 4.07 19.47
C ALA A 309 23.06 4.74 20.39
N GLU A 310 23.52 5.56 21.34
CA GLU A 310 22.66 6.33 22.24
C GLU A 310 21.80 7.36 21.48
N LEU A 311 22.39 8.06 20.51
CA LEU A 311 21.67 9.02 19.67
C LEU A 311 20.56 8.33 18.87
N ARG A 312 20.84 7.15 18.32
CA ARG A 312 19.86 6.34 17.57
C ARG A 312 18.73 5.85 18.47
N GLU A 313 19.03 5.33 19.65
CA GLU A 313 18.00 4.84 20.58
C GLU A 313 17.09 5.99 21.06
N ARG A 314 17.68 7.14 21.39
CA ARG A 314 16.94 8.36 21.74
C ARG A 314 16.03 8.80 20.59
N TYR A 315 16.59 8.91 19.39
CA TYR A 315 15.84 9.29 18.20
C TYR A 315 14.66 8.36 17.94
N GLN A 316 14.86 7.05 18.03
CA GLN A 316 13.80 6.06 17.81
C GLN A 316 12.65 6.22 18.82
N ARG A 317 12.95 6.43 20.11
CA ARG A 317 11.92 6.67 21.14
C ARG A 317 11.15 7.97 20.92
N GLU A 318 11.86 9.07 20.66
CA GLU A 318 11.22 10.38 20.45
C GLU A 318 10.39 10.40 19.16
N ALA A 319 10.92 9.82 18.08
CA ALA A 319 10.21 9.69 16.81
C ALA A 319 8.95 8.82 16.95
N ALA A 320 9.00 7.71 17.70
CA ALA A 320 7.82 6.89 17.95
C ALA A 320 6.71 7.68 18.65
N SER A 321 7.05 8.44 19.70
CA SER A 321 6.08 9.27 20.42
C SER A 321 5.50 10.40 19.56
N ILE A 322 6.33 11.07 18.74
CA ILE A 322 5.85 12.11 17.81
C ILE A 322 4.94 11.51 16.74
N ASN A 323 5.34 10.38 16.16
CA ASN A 323 4.58 9.70 15.12
C ASN A 323 3.22 9.23 15.63
N ASP A 324 3.14 8.75 16.87
CA ASP A 324 1.87 8.30 17.46
C ASP A 324 0.91 9.47 17.69
N ARG A 325 1.43 10.61 18.16
CA ARG A 325 0.64 11.85 18.24
C ARG A 325 0.21 12.35 16.86
N TRP A 326 1.08 12.24 15.86
CA TRP A 326 0.74 12.62 14.49
C TRP A 326 -0.38 11.72 13.93
N ALA A 327 -0.26 10.40 14.08
CA ALA A 327 -1.27 9.46 13.62
C ALA A 327 -2.63 9.72 14.29
N GLN A 328 -2.65 9.94 15.61
CA GLN A 328 -3.88 10.30 16.34
C GLN A 328 -4.49 11.62 15.85
N ALA A 329 -3.68 12.65 15.64
CA ALA A 329 -4.14 13.94 15.12
C ALA A 329 -4.71 13.82 13.70
N GLN A 330 -4.10 12.98 12.86
CA GLN A 330 -4.55 12.69 11.51
C GLN A 330 -5.90 11.96 11.54
N GLU A 331 -6.05 10.91 12.36
CA GLU A 331 -7.33 10.20 12.53
C GLU A 331 -8.44 11.14 13.01
N ALA A 332 -8.17 12.00 14.00
CA ALA A 332 -9.14 12.96 14.50
C ALA A 332 -9.58 13.95 13.41
N THR A 333 -8.62 14.48 12.65
CA THR A 333 -8.91 15.38 11.53
C THR A 333 -9.76 14.69 10.46
N GLU A 334 -9.46 13.43 10.13
CA GLU A 334 -10.22 12.64 9.15
C GLU A 334 -11.64 12.33 9.64
N ALA A 335 -11.82 12.02 10.93
CA ALA A 335 -13.12 11.77 11.55
C ALA A 335 -14.02 13.02 11.54
N ASP A 336 -13.43 14.21 11.74
CA ASP A 336 -14.13 15.50 11.70
C ASP A 336 -14.36 16.03 10.27
N GLY A 337 -14.16 15.18 9.25
CA GLY A 337 -14.44 15.51 7.87
C GLY A 337 -13.24 16.03 7.07
N GLY A 338 -12.02 15.87 7.56
CA GLY A 338 -10.76 16.06 6.79
C GLY A 338 -10.30 17.51 6.62
N GLY A 339 -10.90 18.47 7.33
CA GLY A 339 -10.62 19.90 7.18
C GLY A 339 -11.09 20.48 5.83
N ASP A 340 -10.70 21.73 5.54
CA ASP A 340 -11.06 22.39 4.28
C ASP A 340 -10.36 21.70 3.09
N PRO A 341 -11.12 21.17 2.10
CA PRO A 341 -10.55 20.55 0.91
C PRO A 341 -9.55 21.45 0.17
N PHE A 342 -9.72 22.77 0.25
CA PHE A 342 -8.83 23.74 -0.38
C PHE A 342 -7.47 23.82 0.35
N ALA A 343 -7.47 23.79 1.68
CA ALA A 343 -6.24 23.73 2.47
C ALA A 343 -5.46 22.43 2.20
N MET A 344 -6.15 21.30 2.06
CA MET A 344 -5.55 20.03 1.64
C MET A 344 -4.93 20.10 0.22
N PHE A 345 -5.60 20.79 -0.71
CA PHE A 345 -5.13 21.00 -2.08
C PHE A 345 -3.97 21.99 -2.20
N MET A 346 -3.73 22.83 -1.18
CA MET A 346 -2.62 23.80 -1.15
C MET A 346 -1.43 23.35 -0.27
N GLY A 347 -1.46 22.12 0.28
CA GLY A 347 -0.32 21.58 1.05
C GLY A 347 -0.58 21.33 2.54
N GLY A 348 -1.82 21.52 3.00
CA GLY A 348 -2.23 21.41 4.40
C GLY A 348 -2.00 22.72 5.13
N GLY A 349 -3.00 23.17 5.91
CA GLY A 349 -2.89 24.38 6.71
C GLY A 349 -1.70 24.36 7.67
N GLU A 350 -1.16 25.54 7.97
CA GLU A 350 0.02 25.71 8.83
C GLU A 350 -0.28 25.52 10.33
N ASP A 351 -1.56 25.39 10.70
CA ASP A 351 -2.03 25.36 12.08
C ASP A 351 -2.66 24.02 12.48
N GLY A 352 -2.58 23.71 13.78
CA GLY A 352 -3.28 22.59 14.42
C GLY A 352 -2.41 21.36 14.72
N PRO A 353 -2.99 20.34 15.38
CA PRO A 353 -2.22 19.21 15.94
C PRO A 353 -1.39 18.42 14.92
N VAL A 354 -1.88 18.31 13.67
CA VAL A 354 -1.14 17.66 12.57
C VAL A 354 0.07 18.51 12.16
N ALA A 355 -0.08 19.83 12.04
CA ALA A 355 1.00 20.74 11.70
C ALA A 355 2.08 20.76 12.79
N ASP A 356 1.66 20.81 14.06
CA ASP A 356 2.54 20.73 15.22
C ASP A 356 3.37 19.44 15.24
N ALA A 357 2.73 18.29 15.00
CA ALA A 357 3.42 17.01 14.97
C ALA A 357 4.42 16.91 13.79
N ARG A 358 4.06 17.44 12.61
CA ARG A 358 4.98 17.56 11.46
C ARG A 358 6.17 18.45 11.77
N LYS A 359 5.96 19.59 12.43
CA LYS A 359 7.03 20.50 12.85
C LYS A 359 7.95 19.81 13.86
N ALA A 360 7.39 19.20 14.90
CA ALA A 360 8.15 18.44 15.89
C ALA A 360 8.99 17.34 15.25
N LYS A 361 8.45 16.62 14.27
CA LYS A 361 9.20 15.58 13.54
C LYS A 361 10.37 16.16 12.76
N ARG A 362 10.14 17.25 12.02
CA ARG A 362 11.19 17.96 11.25
C ARG A 362 12.30 18.49 12.15
N ASP A 363 11.94 19.07 13.30
CA ASP A 363 12.90 19.60 14.26
C ASP A 363 13.74 18.48 14.92
N LEU A 364 13.10 17.35 15.28
CA LEU A 364 13.81 16.16 15.74
C LEU A 364 14.80 15.64 14.68
N ASP A 365 14.35 15.54 13.43
CA ASP A 365 15.17 15.06 12.31
C ASP A 365 16.38 15.95 12.05
N ARG A 366 16.18 17.29 12.06
CA ARG A 366 17.25 18.27 11.88
C ARG A 366 18.27 18.19 13.02
N THR A 367 17.81 18.35 14.26
CA THR A 367 18.70 18.39 15.43
C THR A 367 19.46 17.09 15.64
N THR A 368 18.85 15.94 15.34
CA THR A 368 19.53 14.65 15.40
C THR A 368 20.58 14.50 14.31
N ARG A 369 20.29 14.95 13.09
CA ARG A 369 21.24 14.93 11.98
C ARG A 369 22.46 15.80 12.30
N ASP A 370 22.25 17.01 12.83
CA ASP A 370 23.34 17.91 13.19
C ASP A 370 24.25 17.29 14.26
N LYS A 371 23.66 16.63 15.26
CA LYS A 371 24.42 15.87 16.28
C LYS A 371 25.20 14.71 15.69
N LEU A 372 24.60 13.95 14.76
CA LEU A 372 25.30 12.87 14.07
C LEU A 372 26.50 13.40 13.29
N LEU A 373 26.33 14.48 12.53
CA LEU A 373 27.42 15.09 11.76
C LEU A 373 28.54 15.59 12.67
N ALA A 374 28.22 16.14 13.85
CA ALA A 374 29.25 16.56 14.81
C ALA A 374 30.06 15.40 15.40
N LEU A 375 29.52 14.17 15.39
CA LEU A 375 30.21 12.97 15.89
C LEU A 375 31.12 12.31 14.84
N LEU A 376 30.93 12.59 13.56
CA LEU A 376 31.62 11.93 12.45
C LEU A 376 32.79 12.77 11.91
N SER A 377 33.84 12.11 11.43
CA SER A 377 34.90 12.74 10.61
C SER A 377 34.36 13.14 9.23
N GLU A 378 35.12 13.94 8.48
CA GLU A 378 34.73 14.33 7.11
C GLU A 378 34.61 13.10 6.19
N GLU A 379 35.56 12.16 6.25
CA GLU A 379 35.53 10.92 5.48
C GLU A 379 34.33 10.03 5.85
N GLN A 380 33.95 10.03 7.13
CA GLN A 380 32.76 9.33 7.61
C GLN A 380 31.47 9.98 7.11
N LYS A 381 31.42 11.32 7.01
CA LYS A 381 30.26 12.07 6.50
C LYS A 381 30.01 11.82 5.02
N GLU A 382 31.05 11.76 4.20
CA GLU A 382 30.96 11.51 2.75
C GLU A 382 30.33 10.15 2.42
N ARG A 383 30.42 9.17 3.33
CA ARG A 383 29.83 7.83 3.17
C ARG A 383 28.37 7.75 3.63
N LEU A 384 27.81 8.82 4.21
CA LEU A 384 26.41 8.81 4.60
C LEU A 384 25.53 8.68 3.34
N PRO A 385 24.35 8.04 3.45
CA PRO A 385 23.40 8.00 2.35
C PRO A 385 23.16 9.41 1.84
N GLU A 386 23.10 9.58 0.52
CA GLU A 386 22.66 10.84 -0.05
C GLU A 386 21.19 11.08 0.28
N ARG A 387 20.80 12.34 0.32
CA ARG A 387 19.38 12.66 0.36
C ARG A 387 18.83 12.29 -0.99
N GLU A 388 17.95 11.30 -1.04
CA GLU A 388 17.10 11.08 -2.22
C GLU A 388 16.44 12.42 -2.53
N ASP A 389 16.84 13.06 -3.63
CA ASP A 389 16.07 14.16 -4.20
C ASP A 389 14.70 13.55 -4.49
N ASP A 390 13.69 13.98 -3.73
CA ASP A 390 12.30 13.74 -4.10
C ASP A 390 12.18 14.32 -5.51
N GLY A 391 12.19 13.45 -6.54
CA GLY A 391 12.45 13.80 -7.93
C GLY A 391 11.57 14.92 -8.50
N PRO A 392 11.75 15.31 -9.77
CA PRO A 392 11.24 16.56 -10.36
C PRO A 392 9.69 16.75 -10.40
N GLY A 393 8.90 15.94 -9.71
CA GLY A 393 7.47 16.13 -9.50
C GLY A 393 7.08 17.15 -8.41
N MET A 394 8.02 17.70 -7.64
CA MET A 394 7.75 18.68 -6.56
C MET A 394 8.18 20.12 -6.88
N MET A 395 8.68 20.41 -8.10
CA MET A 395 9.07 21.77 -8.53
C MET A 395 7.91 22.64 -9.06
N PHE A 396 6.66 22.16 -9.03
CA PHE A 396 5.47 22.94 -9.41
C PHE A 396 4.66 23.50 -8.23
N ARG A 397 5.15 23.41 -6.98
CA ARG A 397 4.40 23.84 -5.79
C ARG A 397 5.07 24.92 -4.94
N MET A 398 6.07 25.62 -5.48
CA MET A 398 6.63 26.84 -4.91
C MET A 398 6.40 27.99 -5.88
N GLY A 399 5.21 28.59 -5.78
CA GLY A 399 4.77 29.74 -6.54
C GLY A 399 3.44 30.22 -5.97
N GLY A 400 3.50 30.90 -4.83
CA GLY A 400 2.34 31.43 -4.10
C GLY A 400 2.54 31.33 -2.60
#